data_AF-A0A822Y276-F1
#
_entry.id   AF-A0A822Y276-F1
#
_cell.length_a   1.000
_cell.length_b   1.000
_cell.length_c   1.000
_cell.angle_alpha   90.00
_cell.angle_beta   90.00
_cell.angle_gamma   90.00
#
_symmetry.space_group_name_H-M   'P 1'
#
loop_
_entity.id
_entity.type
_entity.pdbx_description
1 polymer ?
#
loop_
_entity_poly.entity_id
_entity_poly.type
_entity_poly.pdbx_seq_one_letter_code
_entity_poly.pdbx_strand_id
1 'polypeptide(L)'
;MQIFFSGMPPRESYRIEKVFNMNNFFLFLLLKPILRFFLLSIYLIIIQKLFNWFDLHTLCDISHVICHTNGLFTGSEDSFGINVPNPNETDDPLSRFRAQNADVEAELFSRIRSLESQLAYGLPPQLNPGEYEQLVRDNLEQSANIRSYQSALALEISDLSILELKLDLQNKVFDLFLSEPELIHILDRSPFQENSIRPEIYEFIENKINPVNSARHAFQRNLLEGTLLHYIRDLQQNGTQSAFYKEFYLQFVNPAVPGLQAP
;
A
#
# COMPACT_ATOMS: atom_id res chain seq x y z
N MET A 1 -50.45 19.60 19.91
CA MET A 1 -51.29 19.43 21.12
C MET A 1 -51.04 20.66 22.01
N GLN A 2 -51.85 21.72 21.85
CA GLN A 2 -51.74 22.95 22.63
C GLN A 2 -52.61 22.81 23.88
N ILE A 3 -52.00 22.81 25.06
CA ILE A 3 -52.72 22.83 26.34
C ILE A 3 -52.89 24.31 26.72
N PHE A 4 -54.13 24.79 26.64
CA PHE A 4 -54.53 26.13 27.09
C PHE A 4 -54.63 26.15 28.61
N PHE A 5 -53.71 26.84 29.29
CA PHE A 5 -53.87 27.22 30.70
C PHE A 5 -54.71 28.50 30.77
N SER A 6 -56.02 28.35 30.99
CA SER A 6 -56.91 29.47 31.29
C SER A 6 -57.02 29.64 32.82
N GLY A 7 -56.50 30.74 33.35
CA GLY A 7 -56.86 31.20 34.71
C GLY A 7 -55.75 31.41 35.74
N MET A 8 -54.53 31.81 35.36
CA MET A 8 -53.52 32.27 36.34
C MET A 8 -53.36 33.81 36.34
N PRO A 9 -53.25 34.45 37.52
CA PRO A 9 -52.99 35.88 37.62
C PRO A 9 -51.59 36.26 37.10
N PRO A 10 -51.43 37.44 36.48
CA PRO A 10 -50.26 37.79 35.66
C PRO A 10 -48.92 37.87 36.42
N ARG A 11 -48.91 37.80 37.75
CA ARG A 11 -47.66 37.80 38.55
C ARG A 11 -46.99 36.43 38.69
N GLU A 12 -47.71 35.32 38.56
CA GLU A 12 -47.12 33.98 38.71
C GLU A 12 -46.65 33.37 37.38
N SER A 13 -47.28 33.75 36.26
CA SER A 13 -46.89 33.29 34.92
C SER A 13 -45.42 33.63 34.60
N TYR A 14 -44.98 34.85 34.93
CA TYR A 14 -43.59 35.29 34.72
C TYR A 14 -42.55 34.53 35.55
N ARG A 15 -42.94 33.93 36.69
CA ARG A 15 -42.01 33.22 37.58
C ARG A 15 -41.80 31.78 37.13
N ILE A 16 -42.85 31.12 36.62
CA ILE A 16 -42.79 29.75 36.12
C ILE A 16 -41.99 29.68 34.81
N GLU A 17 -42.19 30.65 33.91
CA GLU A 17 -41.48 30.70 32.62
C GLU A 17 -39.96 30.88 32.80
N LYS A 18 -39.54 31.66 33.80
CA LYS A 18 -38.12 31.89 34.11
C LYS A 18 -37.44 30.67 34.74
N VAL A 19 -38.15 29.91 35.58
CA VAL A 19 -37.63 28.67 36.20
C VAL A 19 -37.53 27.53 35.17
N PHE A 20 -38.52 27.41 34.27
CA PHE A 20 -38.47 26.41 33.19
C PHE A 20 -37.31 26.67 32.22
N ASN A 21 -37.02 27.94 31.92
CA ASN A 21 -35.92 28.30 31.03
C ASN A 21 -34.54 28.07 31.68
N MET A 22 -34.40 28.27 33.00
CA MET A 22 -33.15 27.96 33.71
C MET A 22 -32.87 26.45 33.80
N ASN A 23 -33.89 25.61 33.99
CA ASN A 23 -33.71 24.15 34.00
C ASN A 23 -33.28 23.61 32.61
N ASN A 24 -33.85 24.14 31.52
CA ASN A 24 -33.43 23.77 30.17
C ASN A 24 -32.01 24.27 29.82
N PHE A 25 -31.63 25.44 30.33
CA PHE A 25 -30.28 25.98 30.14
C PHE A 25 -29.20 25.15 30.85
N PHE A 26 -29.45 24.72 32.09
CA PHE A 26 -28.56 23.80 32.82
C PHE A 26 -28.46 22.44 32.14
N LEU A 27 -29.58 21.91 31.63
CA LEU A 27 -29.58 20.66 30.85
C LEU A 27 -28.70 20.78 29.60
N PHE A 28 -28.77 21.91 28.89
CA PHE A 28 -27.98 22.16 27.68
C PHE A 28 -26.47 22.33 27.96
N LEU A 29 -26.12 22.92 29.11
CA LEU A 29 -24.72 23.06 29.56
C LEU A 29 -24.09 21.72 29.93
N LEU A 30 -24.86 20.80 30.53
CA LEU A 30 -24.37 19.46 30.90
C LEU A 30 -24.40 18.47 29.74
N LEU A 31 -25.32 18.63 28.78
CA LEU A 31 -25.44 17.71 27.64
C LEU A 31 -24.25 17.80 26.67
N LYS A 32 -23.69 19.00 26.47
CA LYS A 32 -22.54 19.21 25.56
C LYS A 32 -21.27 18.44 25.93
N PRO A 33 -20.76 18.47 27.17
CA PRO A 33 -19.60 17.68 27.54
C PRO A 33 -19.88 16.19 27.48
N ILE A 34 -21.08 15.74 27.91
CA ILE A 34 -21.47 14.32 27.85
C ILE A 34 -21.48 13.83 26.39
N LEU A 35 -22.03 14.61 25.46
CA LEU A 35 -22.01 14.29 24.03
C LEU A 35 -20.58 14.21 23.48
N ARG A 36 -19.67 15.11 23.90
CA ARG A 36 -18.26 15.05 23.48
C ARG A 36 -17.55 13.81 24.02
N PHE A 37 -17.78 13.44 25.27
CA PHE A 37 -17.24 12.20 25.85
C PHE A 37 -17.79 10.96 25.15
N PHE A 38 -19.08 10.97 24.80
CA PHE A 38 -19.71 9.89 24.06
C PHE A 38 -19.18 9.76 22.62
N LEU A 39 -18.94 10.88 21.92
CA LEU A 39 -18.31 10.87 20.61
C LEU A 39 -16.85 10.40 20.67
N LEU A 40 -16.10 10.81 21.70
CA LEU A 40 -14.73 10.32 21.94
C LEU A 40 -14.70 8.83 22.25
N SER A 41 -15.65 8.31 23.04
CA SER A 41 -15.70 6.87 23.33
C SER A 41 -16.08 6.05 22.09
N ILE A 42 -17.03 6.52 21.29
CA ILE A 42 -17.33 5.91 19.98
C ILE A 42 -16.10 5.93 19.08
N TYR A 43 -15.40 7.07 18.99
CA TYR A 43 -14.19 7.21 18.20
C TYR A 43 -13.10 6.22 18.64
N LEU A 44 -12.86 6.07 19.94
CA LEU A 44 -11.92 5.10 20.48
C LEU A 44 -12.36 3.65 20.22
N ILE A 45 -13.65 3.33 20.33
CA ILE A 45 -14.18 2.00 19.99
C ILE A 45 -13.99 1.69 18.50
N ILE A 46 -14.22 2.68 17.62
CA ILE A 46 -13.97 2.55 16.18
C ILE A 46 -12.49 2.29 15.94
N ILE A 47 -11.58 3.05 16.55
CA ILE A 47 -10.12 2.83 16.44
C ILE A 47 -9.74 1.43 16.94
N GLN A 48 -10.23 1.00 18.10
CA GLN A 48 -9.94 -0.32 18.65
C GLN A 48 -10.44 -1.45 17.74
N LYS A 49 -11.64 -1.29 17.17
CA LYS A 49 -12.21 -2.21 16.19
C LYS A 49 -11.42 -2.21 14.89
N LEU A 50 -10.96 -1.05 14.43
CA LEU A 50 -10.12 -0.90 13.23
C LEU A 50 -8.77 -1.57 13.44
N PHE A 51 -8.16 -1.40 14.62
CA PHE A 51 -6.89 -2.03 14.98
C PHE A 51 -7.03 -3.55 15.10
N ASN A 52 -8.07 -4.05 15.75
CA ASN A 52 -8.34 -5.49 15.85
C ASN A 52 -8.72 -6.12 14.49
N TRP A 53 -9.42 -5.37 13.63
CA TRP A 53 -9.72 -5.80 12.27
C TRP A 53 -8.45 -5.83 11.41
N PHE A 54 -7.55 -4.86 11.61
CA PHE A 54 -6.25 -4.83 10.94
C PHE A 54 -5.35 -5.98 11.40
N ASP A 55 -5.23 -6.25 12.70
CA ASP A 55 -4.44 -7.39 13.23
C ASP A 55 -4.94 -8.73 12.69
N LEU A 56 -6.25 -8.90 12.52
CA LEU A 56 -6.83 -10.11 11.95
C LEU A 56 -6.60 -10.20 10.43
N HIS A 57 -6.70 -9.09 9.70
CA HIS A 57 -6.43 -9.06 8.25
C HIS A 57 -4.95 -9.26 7.92
N THR A 58 -4.02 -8.70 8.70
CA THR A 58 -2.58 -8.89 8.45
C THR A 58 -2.15 -10.36 8.62
N LEU A 59 -2.79 -11.11 9.52
CA LEU A 59 -2.59 -12.56 9.65
C LEU A 59 -3.36 -13.37 8.59
N CYS A 60 -4.54 -12.89 8.17
CA CYS A 60 -5.33 -13.54 7.12
C CYS A 60 -4.72 -13.36 5.72
N ASP A 61 -4.18 -12.19 5.39
CA ASP A 61 -3.59 -11.90 4.08
C ASP A 61 -2.25 -12.62 3.91
N ILE A 62 -1.48 -12.84 4.99
CA ILE A 62 -0.33 -13.76 4.97
C ILE A 62 -0.82 -15.18 4.67
N SER A 63 -1.95 -15.63 5.24
CA SER A 63 -2.52 -16.94 4.92
C SER A 63 -3.17 -17.00 3.53
N HIS A 64 -3.69 -15.90 2.99
CA HIS A 64 -4.44 -15.87 1.74
C HIS A 64 -3.52 -15.73 0.53
N VAL A 65 -2.38 -15.02 0.67
CA VAL A 65 -1.28 -15.02 -0.29
C VAL A 65 -0.65 -16.41 -0.38
N ILE A 66 -0.53 -17.14 0.75
CA ILE A 66 -0.06 -18.54 0.77
C ILE A 66 -1.09 -19.51 0.15
N CYS A 67 -2.39 -19.19 0.16
CA CYS A 67 -3.43 -20.07 -0.38
C CYS A 67 -3.76 -19.84 -1.87
N HIS A 68 -3.50 -18.66 -2.44
CA HIS A 68 -3.86 -18.36 -3.83
C HIS A 68 -2.81 -18.80 -4.87
N THR A 69 -1.56 -19.07 -4.48
CA THR A 69 -0.52 -19.57 -5.40
C THR A 69 -0.61 -21.09 -5.64
N ASN A 70 -1.37 -21.84 -4.84
CA ASN A 70 -1.60 -23.28 -5.03
C ASN A 70 -2.70 -23.63 -6.05
N GLY A 71 -3.24 -22.65 -6.77
CA GLY A 71 -4.48 -22.79 -7.55
C GLY A 71 -4.35 -22.95 -9.06
N LEU A 72 -3.15 -22.99 -9.65
CA LEU A 72 -3.05 -23.08 -11.11
C LEU A 72 -1.76 -23.71 -11.64
N PHE A 73 -1.56 -25.01 -11.42
CA PHE A 73 -0.89 -25.87 -12.41
C PHE A 73 -1.40 -27.31 -12.28
N THR A 74 -2.36 -27.66 -13.12
CA THR A 74 -2.70 -29.06 -13.42
C THR A 74 -1.61 -29.63 -14.32
N GLY A 75 -0.85 -30.62 -13.88
CA GLY A 75 0.11 -31.30 -14.76
C GLY A 75 1.04 -32.30 -14.08
N SER A 76 0.62 -33.57 -14.13
CA SER A 76 1.39 -34.81 -14.02
C SER A 76 1.80 -35.29 -12.63
N GLU A 77 1.08 -36.32 -12.20
CA GLU A 77 1.54 -37.39 -11.33
C GLU A 77 2.90 -37.93 -11.83
N ASP A 78 3.91 -38.02 -10.96
CA ASP A 78 4.73 -39.24 -10.77
C ASP A 78 5.85 -39.10 -9.71
N SER A 79 5.92 -40.14 -8.87
CA SER A 79 6.98 -40.54 -7.93
C SER A 79 7.08 -39.83 -6.57
N PHE A 80 6.39 -40.41 -5.60
CA PHE A 80 6.80 -40.39 -4.18
C PHE A 80 8.14 -41.14 -4.03
N GLY A 81 9.26 -40.42 -4.04
CA GLY A 81 10.52 -40.88 -3.49
C GLY A 81 10.60 -40.54 -2.01
N ILE A 82 10.34 -41.51 -1.14
CA ILE A 82 10.60 -41.38 0.31
C ILE A 82 12.12 -41.33 0.51
N ASN A 83 12.67 -40.12 0.67
CA ASN A 83 14.03 -39.95 1.17
C ASN A 83 14.04 -40.24 2.67
N VAL A 84 14.61 -41.39 3.03
CA VAL A 84 14.96 -41.77 4.40
C VAL A 84 15.98 -40.75 4.93
N PRO A 85 15.76 -40.08 6.07
CA PRO A 85 16.74 -39.13 6.60
C PRO A 85 18.02 -39.84 7.06
N ASN A 86 19.16 -39.34 6.60
CA ASN A 86 20.49 -39.74 7.04
C ASN A 86 20.79 -39.11 8.42
N PRO A 87 21.17 -39.88 9.47
CA PRO A 87 21.12 -39.40 10.86
C PRO A 87 22.32 -38.54 11.31
N ASN A 88 23.02 -37.87 10.39
CA ASN A 88 24.25 -37.12 10.71
C ASN A 88 24.26 -35.64 10.30
N GLU A 89 23.11 -35.06 9.96
CA GLU A 89 23.00 -33.60 9.91
C GLU A 89 22.62 -33.09 11.30
N THR A 90 23.41 -32.15 11.82
CA THR A 90 23.00 -31.31 12.94
C THR A 90 21.62 -30.74 12.62
N ASP A 91 20.59 -31.25 13.29
CA ASP A 91 19.18 -30.83 13.24
C ASP A 91 19.03 -29.39 13.77
N ASP A 92 19.64 -28.43 13.08
CA ASP A 92 19.47 -27.02 13.38
C ASP A 92 17.99 -26.65 13.13
N PRO A 93 17.26 -26.18 14.15
CA PRO A 93 15.87 -25.75 13.98
C PRO A 93 15.68 -24.74 12.85
N LEU A 94 16.69 -23.89 12.59
CA LEU A 94 16.66 -22.94 11.49
C LEU A 94 16.75 -23.64 10.12
N SER A 95 17.68 -24.59 9.92
CA SER A 95 17.78 -25.34 8.66
C SER A 95 16.48 -26.09 8.32
N ARG A 96 15.83 -26.73 9.31
CA ARG A 96 14.52 -27.36 9.08
C ARG A 96 13.43 -26.34 8.74
N PHE A 97 13.45 -25.18 9.39
CA PHE A 97 12.50 -24.11 9.09
C PHE A 97 12.70 -23.55 7.67
N ARG A 98 13.94 -23.38 7.21
CA ARG A 98 14.24 -22.98 5.82
C ARG A 98 13.75 -24.02 4.81
N ALA A 99 14.00 -25.30 5.07
CA ALA A 99 13.51 -26.38 4.21
C ALA A 99 11.97 -26.36 4.07
N GLN A 100 11.24 -25.96 5.12
CA GLN A 100 9.79 -25.78 5.08
C GLN A 100 9.34 -24.54 4.28
N ASN A 101 10.22 -23.56 4.07
CA ASN A 101 9.93 -22.33 3.32
C ASN A 101 10.63 -22.32 1.95
N ALA A 102 11.16 -23.45 1.50
CA ALA A 102 11.89 -23.56 0.24
C ALA A 102 11.06 -23.11 -0.97
N ASP A 103 9.76 -23.40 -0.98
CA ASP A 103 8.85 -22.97 -2.06
C ASP A 103 8.68 -21.45 -2.08
N VAL A 104 8.61 -20.81 -0.91
CA VAL A 104 8.48 -19.35 -0.78
C VAL A 104 9.77 -18.66 -1.25
N GLU A 105 10.94 -19.21 -0.90
CA GLU A 105 12.22 -18.73 -1.42
C GLU A 105 12.32 -18.92 -2.94
N ALA A 106 11.86 -20.05 -3.47
CA ALA A 106 11.86 -20.30 -4.90
C ALA A 106 10.98 -19.29 -5.65
N GLU A 107 9.80 -18.95 -5.10
CA GLU A 107 8.94 -17.90 -5.62
C GLU A 107 9.63 -16.53 -5.58
N LEU A 108 10.24 -16.18 -4.44
CA LEU A 108 11.01 -14.94 -4.27
C LEU A 108 12.07 -14.77 -5.36
N PHE A 109 12.90 -15.78 -5.57
CA PHE A 109 13.96 -15.75 -6.59
C PHE A 109 13.40 -15.75 -8.01
N SER A 110 12.25 -16.38 -8.26
CA SER A 110 11.55 -16.28 -9.55
C SER A 110 11.09 -14.85 -9.82
N ARG A 111 10.56 -14.15 -8.82
CA ARG A 111 10.10 -12.76 -8.93
C ARG A 111 11.27 -11.80 -9.16
N ILE A 112 12.38 -11.98 -8.46
CA ILE A 112 13.63 -11.22 -8.68
C ILE A 112 14.09 -11.36 -10.13
N ARG A 113 14.23 -12.59 -10.63
CA ARG A 113 14.66 -12.83 -12.02
C ARG A 113 13.70 -12.20 -13.04
N SER A 114 12.41 -12.21 -12.76
CA SER A 114 11.41 -11.54 -13.60
C SER A 114 11.64 -10.03 -13.66
N LEU A 115 11.84 -9.37 -12.51
CA LEU A 115 12.11 -7.93 -12.45
C LEU A 115 13.42 -7.55 -13.14
N GLU A 116 14.48 -8.35 -12.93
CA GLU A 116 15.77 -8.15 -13.61
C GLU A 116 15.62 -8.28 -15.13
N SER A 117 14.89 -9.30 -15.61
CA SER A 117 14.67 -9.51 -17.05
C SER A 117 13.89 -8.38 -17.72
N GLN A 118 13.03 -7.70 -16.94
CA GLN A 118 12.24 -6.55 -17.39
C GLN A 118 13.00 -5.23 -17.26
N LEU A 119 14.25 -5.26 -16.77
CA LEU A 119 15.07 -4.09 -16.48
C LEU A 119 14.32 -3.07 -15.61
N ALA A 120 13.64 -3.58 -14.58
CA ALA A 120 12.85 -2.76 -13.68
C ALA A 120 13.70 -1.67 -13.01
N TYR A 121 13.23 -0.43 -13.08
CA TYR A 121 13.88 0.67 -12.38
C TYR A 121 13.68 0.54 -10.86
N GLY A 122 14.67 0.97 -10.09
CA GLY A 122 14.64 0.91 -8.63
C GLY A 122 15.17 -0.39 -8.02
N LEU A 123 15.57 -1.37 -8.84
CA LEU A 123 16.38 -2.49 -8.36
C LEU A 123 17.69 -1.97 -7.73
N PRO A 124 18.23 -2.62 -6.69
CA PRO A 124 19.56 -2.31 -6.17
C PRO A 124 20.58 -2.26 -7.31
N PRO A 125 21.61 -1.38 -7.26
CA PRO A 125 22.60 -1.29 -8.32
C PRO A 125 23.23 -2.65 -8.62
N GLN A 126 23.10 -3.12 -9.86
CA GLN A 126 23.71 -4.37 -10.33
C GLN A 126 24.77 -4.06 -11.37
N LEU A 127 25.96 -4.63 -11.20
CA LEU A 127 27.00 -4.64 -12.22
C LEU A 127 26.84 -5.85 -13.16
N ASN A 128 26.23 -6.93 -12.68
CA ASN A 128 25.99 -8.17 -13.43
C ASN A 128 24.59 -8.75 -13.17
N PRO A 129 23.98 -9.48 -14.13
CA PRO A 129 22.72 -10.19 -13.92
C PRO A 129 22.78 -11.20 -12.77
N GLY A 130 21.70 -11.31 -11.99
CA GLY A 130 21.60 -12.23 -10.85
C GLY A 130 22.26 -11.73 -9.55
N GLU A 131 22.85 -10.54 -9.55
CA GLU A 131 23.48 -9.98 -8.34
C GLU A 131 22.46 -9.70 -7.24
N TYR A 132 21.24 -9.26 -7.57
CA TYR A 132 20.23 -9.04 -6.53
C TYR A 132 19.73 -10.37 -5.95
N GLU A 133 19.55 -11.40 -6.78
CA GLU A 133 19.23 -12.74 -6.28
C GLU A 133 20.28 -13.21 -5.27
N GLN A 134 21.56 -13.03 -5.60
CA GLN A 134 22.66 -13.41 -4.72
C GLN A 134 22.67 -12.59 -3.42
N LEU A 135 22.45 -11.27 -3.49
CA LEU A 135 22.37 -10.42 -2.29
C LEU A 135 21.26 -10.86 -1.34
N VAL A 136 20.08 -11.20 -1.90
CA VAL A 136 18.94 -11.69 -1.10
C VAL A 136 19.26 -13.05 -0.49
N ARG A 137 19.86 -13.95 -1.27
CA ARG A 137 20.30 -15.27 -0.78
C ARG A 137 21.30 -15.12 0.38
N ASP A 138 22.31 -14.28 0.22
CA ASP A 138 23.33 -14.03 1.25
C ASP A 138 22.70 -13.45 2.53
N ASN A 139 21.74 -12.52 2.40
CA ASN A 139 21.01 -11.93 3.53
C ASN A 139 20.19 -12.99 4.28
N LEU A 140 19.48 -13.86 3.55
CA LEU A 140 18.72 -14.96 4.14
C LEU A 140 19.64 -15.96 4.84
N GLU A 141 20.78 -16.31 4.22
CA GLU A 141 21.77 -17.25 4.76
C GLU A 141 22.42 -16.75 6.05
N GLN A 142 22.73 -15.46 6.15
CA GLN A 142 23.33 -14.81 7.32
C GLN A 142 22.39 -14.67 8.53
N SER A 143 21.12 -15.04 8.39
CA SER A 143 20.15 -14.97 9.48
C SER A 143 20.54 -15.87 10.67
N ALA A 144 20.74 -15.27 11.83
CA ALA A 144 21.22 -15.96 13.03
C ALA A 144 20.18 -16.87 13.73
N ASN A 145 18.88 -16.67 13.43
CA ASN A 145 17.79 -17.44 14.03
C ASN A 145 16.52 -17.35 13.15
N ILE A 146 15.52 -18.18 13.49
CA ILE A 146 14.24 -18.28 12.75
C ILE A 146 13.54 -16.92 12.63
N ARG A 147 13.53 -16.10 13.69
CA ARG A 147 12.87 -14.79 13.67
C ARG A 147 13.57 -13.81 12.72
N SER A 148 14.90 -13.80 12.73
CA SER A 148 15.69 -12.98 11.80
C SER A 148 15.44 -13.39 10.35
N TYR A 149 15.41 -14.70 10.07
CA TYR A 149 15.11 -15.24 8.76
C TYR A 149 13.70 -14.88 8.27
N GLN A 150 12.68 -15.12 9.11
CA GLN A 150 11.29 -14.74 8.79
C GLN A 150 11.15 -13.24 8.52
N SER A 151 11.81 -12.42 9.33
CA SER A 151 11.75 -10.97 9.17
C SER A 151 12.45 -10.51 7.89
N ALA A 152 13.57 -11.12 7.53
CA ALA A 152 14.28 -10.81 6.28
C ALA A 152 13.44 -11.24 5.09
N LEU A 153 12.94 -12.48 5.08
CA LEU A 153 12.08 -13.00 4.01
C LEU A 153 10.83 -12.14 3.82
N ALA A 154 10.11 -11.80 4.89
CA ALA A 154 8.92 -10.97 4.81
C ALA A 154 9.20 -9.54 4.30
N LEU A 155 10.37 -8.99 4.64
CA LEU A 155 10.78 -7.68 4.16
C LEU A 155 11.06 -7.72 2.65
N GLU A 156 11.85 -8.69 2.18
CA GLU A 156 12.19 -8.82 0.76
C GLU A 156 10.94 -9.07 -0.10
N ILE A 157 10.02 -9.93 0.36
CA ILE A 157 8.73 -10.15 -0.31
C ILE A 157 7.95 -8.83 -0.43
N SER A 158 7.90 -8.05 0.65
CA SER A 158 7.17 -6.78 0.66
C SER A 158 7.80 -5.75 -0.26
N ASP A 159 9.12 -5.65 -0.27
CA ASP A 159 9.86 -4.69 -1.10
C ASP A 159 9.74 -5.05 -2.59
N LEU A 160 9.80 -6.35 -2.92
CA LEU A 160 9.53 -6.83 -4.28
C LEU A 160 8.11 -6.56 -4.74
N SER A 161 7.10 -6.75 -3.89
CA SER A 161 5.71 -6.42 -4.24
C SER A 161 5.55 -4.93 -4.59
N ILE A 162 6.24 -4.05 -3.84
CA ILE A 162 6.24 -2.62 -4.15
C ILE A 162 6.92 -2.35 -5.50
N LEU A 163 8.07 -2.99 -5.77
CA LEU A 163 8.79 -2.86 -7.05
C LEU A 163 7.95 -3.34 -8.24
N GLU A 164 7.25 -4.46 -8.09
CA GLU A 164 6.35 -4.99 -9.12
C GLU A 164 5.18 -4.04 -9.40
N LEU A 165 4.59 -3.44 -8.37
CA LEU A 165 3.54 -2.45 -8.54
C LEU A 165 4.05 -1.18 -9.22
N LYS A 166 5.26 -0.73 -8.88
CA LYS A 166 5.90 0.40 -9.58
C LYS A 166 6.13 0.07 -11.05
N LEU A 167 6.61 -1.14 -11.35
CA LEU A 167 6.83 -1.60 -12.73
C LEU A 167 5.51 -1.71 -13.52
N ASP A 168 4.45 -2.28 -12.92
CA ASP A 168 3.13 -2.36 -13.57
C ASP A 168 2.58 -0.96 -13.86
N LEU A 169 2.68 -0.06 -12.88
CA LEU A 169 2.27 1.34 -13.06
C LEU A 169 3.08 2.01 -14.18
N GLN A 170 4.40 1.83 -14.20
CA GLN A 170 5.27 2.37 -15.25
C GLN A 170 4.87 1.84 -16.63
N ASN A 171 4.66 0.53 -16.76
CA ASN A 171 4.26 -0.09 -18.02
C ASN A 171 2.91 0.45 -18.51
N LYS A 172 1.91 0.60 -17.62
CA LYS A 172 0.60 1.17 -18.01
C LYS A 172 0.69 2.61 -18.47
N VAL A 173 1.46 3.45 -17.78
CA VAL A 173 1.67 4.84 -18.21
C VAL A 173 2.37 4.88 -19.56
N PHE A 174 3.39 4.05 -19.75
CA PHE A 174 4.14 3.96 -20.98
C PHE A 174 3.25 3.51 -22.15
N ASP A 175 2.44 2.48 -21.96
CA ASP A 175 1.52 1.96 -22.98
C ASP A 175 0.47 3.02 -23.38
N LEU A 176 -0.08 3.74 -22.40
CA LEU A 176 -1.00 4.85 -22.66
C LEU A 176 -0.31 5.98 -23.43
N PHE A 177 0.92 6.32 -23.06
CA PHE A 177 1.72 7.33 -23.76
C PHE A 177 2.00 6.95 -25.21
N LEU A 178 2.32 5.69 -25.47
CA LEU A 178 2.51 5.19 -26.84
C LEU A 178 1.23 5.22 -27.68
N SER A 179 0.06 5.23 -27.03
CA SER A 179 -1.24 5.31 -27.71
C SER A 179 -1.67 6.73 -28.09
N GLU A 180 -0.87 7.75 -27.76
CA GLU A 180 -1.18 9.14 -28.07
C GLU A 180 -1.16 9.42 -29.59
N PRO A 181 -2.18 10.11 -30.14
CA PRO A 181 -2.30 10.33 -31.58
C PRO A 181 -1.18 11.22 -32.15
N GLU A 182 -0.62 12.10 -31.33
CA GLU A 182 0.41 13.07 -31.71
C GLU A 182 1.78 12.72 -31.10
N LEU A 183 2.04 11.43 -30.83
CA LEU A 183 3.27 10.95 -30.17
C LEU A 183 4.55 11.51 -30.81
N ILE A 184 4.63 11.54 -32.14
CA ILE A 184 5.80 12.05 -32.87
C ILE A 184 6.05 13.53 -32.54
N HIS A 185 5.00 14.34 -32.56
CA HIS A 185 5.11 15.76 -32.25
C HIS A 185 5.43 16.04 -30.77
N ILE A 186 4.97 15.17 -29.87
CA ILE A 186 5.31 15.24 -28.45
C ILE A 186 6.80 14.93 -28.24
N LEU A 187 7.31 13.87 -28.87
CA LEU A 187 8.71 13.48 -28.77
C LEU A 187 9.65 14.53 -29.38
N ASP A 188 9.29 15.12 -30.52
CA ASP A 188 10.08 16.19 -31.16
C ASP A 188 10.22 17.45 -30.31
N ARG A 189 9.27 17.71 -29.41
CA ARG A 189 9.26 18.86 -28.50
C ARG A 189 9.79 18.54 -27.11
N SER A 190 10.06 17.27 -26.84
CA SER A 190 10.49 16.81 -25.54
C SER A 190 11.84 17.44 -25.17
N PRO A 191 12.02 17.96 -23.95
CA PRO A 191 13.31 18.48 -23.49
C PRO A 191 14.35 17.36 -23.23
N PHE A 192 13.94 16.09 -23.25
CA PHE A 192 14.74 14.98 -22.76
C PHE A 192 15.68 14.45 -23.85
N GLN A 193 16.98 14.60 -23.61
CA GLN A 193 18.06 14.42 -24.60
C GLN A 193 18.26 12.96 -25.06
N GLU A 194 17.74 11.98 -24.34
CA GLU A 194 17.97 10.54 -24.59
C GLU A 194 16.77 9.78 -25.18
N ASN A 195 15.64 10.43 -25.49
CA ASN A 195 14.41 9.77 -25.99
C ASN A 195 13.86 8.63 -25.09
N SER A 196 14.40 8.42 -23.89
CA SER A 196 13.96 7.38 -22.99
C SER A 196 12.82 7.89 -22.10
N ILE A 197 11.59 7.57 -22.47
CA ILE A 197 10.38 7.93 -21.71
C ILE A 197 10.30 7.16 -20.37
N ARG A 198 10.89 5.96 -20.31
CA ARG A 198 10.79 5.06 -19.14
C ARG A 198 11.43 5.64 -17.87
N PRO A 199 12.66 6.19 -17.89
CA PRO A 199 13.23 6.92 -16.76
C PRO A 199 12.34 8.07 -16.26
N GLU A 200 11.78 8.86 -17.17
CA GLU A 200 10.91 10.00 -16.83
C GLU A 200 9.63 9.56 -16.14
N ILE A 201 9.00 8.48 -16.62
CA ILE A 201 7.84 7.88 -15.95
C ILE A 201 8.22 7.40 -14.55
N TYR A 202 9.38 6.76 -14.41
CA TYR A 202 9.84 6.28 -13.11
C TYR A 202 10.07 7.42 -12.12
N GLU A 203 10.75 8.49 -12.55
CA GLU A 203 10.97 9.68 -11.74
C GLU A 203 9.66 10.37 -11.35
N PHE A 204 8.70 10.45 -12.29
CA PHE A 204 7.36 10.95 -12.00
C PHE A 204 6.66 10.12 -10.91
N ILE A 205 6.70 8.79 -11.02
CA ILE A 205 6.12 7.87 -10.03
C ILE A 205 6.80 8.08 -8.67
N GLU A 206 8.14 8.11 -8.60
CA GLU A 206 8.89 8.34 -7.37
C GLU A 206 8.50 9.68 -6.71
N ASN A 207 8.37 10.75 -7.49
CA ASN A 207 7.95 12.06 -7.00
C ASN A 207 6.52 12.02 -6.43
N LYS A 208 5.62 11.25 -7.05
CA LYS A 208 4.23 11.09 -6.59
C LYS A 208 4.11 10.33 -5.29
N ILE A 209 4.93 9.28 -5.12
CA ILE A 209 4.90 8.44 -3.94
C ILE A 209 5.85 8.90 -2.83
N ASN A 210 6.75 9.87 -3.10
CA ASN A 210 7.70 10.42 -2.12
C ASN A 210 7.06 10.75 -0.75
N PRO A 211 5.84 11.35 -0.67
CA PRO A 211 5.18 11.63 0.61
C PRO A 211 4.94 10.39 1.48
N VAL A 212 4.92 9.20 0.89
CA VAL A 212 4.64 7.90 1.53
C VAL A 212 5.77 6.86 1.31
N ASN A 213 6.89 7.25 0.69
CA ASN A 213 7.95 6.34 0.22
C ASN A 213 8.82 5.73 1.33
N SER A 214 8.51 5.98 2.60
CA SER A 214 9.24 5.35 3.71
C SER A 214 8.79 3.91 3.88
N ALA A 215 9.45 2.94 3.24
CA ALA A 215 9.18 1.51 3.42
C ALA A 215 9.62 0.95 4.81
N ARG A 216 10.04 1.82 5.74
CA ARG A 216 10.62 1.43 7.03
C ARG A 216 9.62 0.77 7.98
N HIS A 217 8.34 1.13 7.89
CA HIS A 217 7.31 0.61 8.79
C HIS A 217 6.16 -0.03 8.01
N ALA A 218 5.57 -1.10 8.56
CA ALA A 218 4.49 -1.84 7.91
C ALA A 218 3.31 -0.95 7.49
N PHE A 219 2.90 -0.01 8.35
CA PHE A 219 1.83 0.95 8.00
C PHE A 219 2.17 1.78 6.76
N GLN A 220 3.40 2.27 6.66
CA GLN A 220 3.83 3.11 5.55
C GLN A 220 3.95 2.30 4.25
N ARG A 221 4.41 1.04 4.34
CA ARG A 221 4.39 0.11 3.20
C ARG A 221 2.97 -0.15 2.70
N ASN A 222 2.03 -0.40 3.60
CA ASN A 222 0.62 -0.62 3.23
C ASN A 222 0.00 0.65 2.60
N LEU A 223 0.37 1.83 3.09
CA LEU A 223 -0.07 3.10 2.50
C LEU A 223 0.52 3.30 1.10
N LEU A 224 1.80 2.99 0.92
CA LEU A 224 2.48 3.07 -0.36
C LEU A 224 1.86 2.08 -1.37
N GLU A 225 1.69 0.83 -0.97
CA GLU A 225 1.02 -0.20 -1.77
C GLU A 225 -0.41 0.23 -2.16
N GLY A 226 -1.20 0.70 -1.19
CA GLY A 226 -2.55 1.20 -1.44
C GLY A 226 -2.57 2.40 -2.40
N THR A 227 -1.57 3.25 -2.33
CA THR A 227 -1.40 4.41 -3.23
C THR A 227 -1.07 3.96 -4.66
N LEU A 228 -0.12 3.04 -4.82
CA LEU A 228 0.25 2.47 -6.12
C LEU A 228 -0.94 1.75 -6.76
N LEU A 229 -1.63 0.91 -6.00
CA LEU A 229 -2.84 0.21 -6.46
C LEU A 229 -3.96 1.18 -6.84
N HIS A 230 -4.09 2.31 -6.14
CA HIS A 230 -5.04 3.35 -6.49
C HIS A 230 -4.74 3.95 -7.87
N TYR A 231 -3.48 4.31 -8.15
CA TYR A 231 -3.07 4.83 -9.45
C TYR A 231 -3.22 3.80 -10.57
N ILE A 232 -2.81 2.56 -10.33
CA ILE A 232 -2.98 1.45 -11.27
C ILE A 232 -4.47 1.30 -11.65
N ARG A 233 -5.35 1.32 -10.65
CA ARG A 233 -6.80 1.20 -10.87
C ARG A 233 -7.36 2.39 -11.65
N ASP A 234 -6.91 3.62 -11.34
CA ASP A 234 -7.33 4.82 -12.07
C ASP A 234 -6.95 4.71 -13.56
N LEU A 235 -5.72 4.28 -13.87
CA LEU A 235 -5.28 4.06 -15.25
C LEU A 235 -6.08 2.96 -15.95
N GLN A 236 -6.36 1.85 -15.28
CA GLN A 236 -7.15 0.74 -15.85
C GLN A 236 -8.59 1.15 -16.17
N GLN A 237 -9.20 1.98 -15.32
CA GLN A 237 -10.59 2.38 -15.47
C GLN A 237 -10.77 3.54 -16.46
N ASN A 238 -9.84 4.50 -16.43
CA ASN A 238 -10.00 5.76 -17.14
C ASN A 238 -9.04 5.94 -18.32
N GLY A 239 -8.01 5.10 -18.46
CA GLY A 239 -7.02 5.19 -19.55
C GLY A 239 -6.41 6.59 -19.65
N THR A 240 -6.44 7.19 -20.84
CA THR A 240 -5.96 8.57 -21.07
C THR A 240 -6.77 9.64 -20.33
N GLN A 241 -7.95 9.30 -19.81
CA GLN A 241 -8.75 10.20 -18.97
C GLN A 241 -8.37 10.19 -17.49
N SER A 242 -7.51 9.26 -17.07
CA SER A 242 -6.96 9.18 -15.71
C SER A 242 -6.36 10.51 -15.27
N ALA A 243 -6.63 10.89 -14.01
CA ALA A 243 -6.03 12.09 -13.43
C ALA A 243 -4.50 11.92 -13.31
N PHE A 244 -4.05 10.72 -12.93
CA PHE A 244 -2.64 10.38 -12.83
C PHE A 244 -1.93 10.51 -14.19
N TYR A 245 -2.51 9.94 -15.25
CA TYR A 245 -1.93 10.01 -16.59
C TYR A 245 -1.89 11.42 -17.15
N LYS A 246 -2.98 12.19 -17.01
CA LYS A 246 -3.05 13.58 -17.48
C LYS A 246 -1.98 14.45 -16.83
N GLU A 247 -1.73 14.24 -15.55
CA GLU A 247 -0.68 14.98 -14.85
C GLU A 247 0.71 14.64 -15.38
N PHE A 248 1.02 13.35 -15.57
CA PHE A 248 2.25 12.93 -16.22
C PHE A 248 2.39 13.56 -17.62
N TYR A 249 1.36 13.46 -18.45
CA TYR A 249 1.35 13.99 -19.81
C TYR A 249 1.61 15.51 -19.82
N LEU A 250 0.96 16.26 -18.93
CA LEU A 250 1.17 17.70 -18.82
C LEU A 250 2.60 18.04 -18.39
N GLN A 251 3.16 17.32 -17.43
CA GLN A 251 4.55 17.50 -16.99
C GLN A 251 5.55 17.17 -18.12
N PHE A 252 5.28 16.12 -18.89
CA PHE A 252 6.15 15.69 -19.99
C PHE A 252 6.11 16.67 -21.18
N VAL A 253 4.92 17.12 -21.58
CA VAL A 253 4.72 18.01 -22.75
C VAL A 253 5.07 19.45 -22.43
N ASN A 254 4.78 19.91 -21.21
CA ASN A 254 5.11 21.24 -20.73
C ASN A 254 5.99 21.12 -19.48
N PRO A 255 7.29 20.85 -19.66
CA PRO A 255 8.25 20.89 -18.56
C PRO A 255 8.28 22.34 -18.04
N ALA A 256 7.43 22.65 -17.06
CA ALA A 256 7.49 23.94 -16.39
C ALA A 256 8.89 24.08 -15.81
N VAL A 257 9.58 25.18 -16.13
CA VAL A 257 10.86 25.53 -15.52
C VAL A 257 10.72 25.38 -14.01
N PRO A 258 11.51 24.53 -13.33
CA PRO A 258 11.39 24.33 -11.90
C PRO A 258 11.68 25.67 -11.20
N GLY A 259 10.67 26.29 -10.60
CA GLY A 259 10.83 27.58 -9.91
C GLY A 259 9.61 28.50 -9.81
N LEU A 260 8.48 28.20 -10.46
CA LEU A 260 7.26 29.01 -10.29
C LEU A 260 6.23 28.27 -9.44
N GLN A 261 6.42 28.38 -8.11
CA GLN A 261 5.31 28.28 -7.18
C GLN A 261 4.27 29.34 -7.55
N ALA A 262 3.04 28.89 -7.77
CA ALA A 262 1.86 29.77 -7.90
C ALA A 262 1.60 30.49 -6.56
N PRO A 263 0.91 31.65 -6.58
CA PRO A 263 0.99 32.72 -5.57
C PRO A 263 0.45 32.34 -4.17
#